data_AF-A0A645HVD5-F1
#
_entry.id   AF-A0A645HVD5-F1
#
_cell.length_a   1.000
_cell.length_b   1.000
_cell.length_c   1.000
_cell.angle_alpha   90.00
_cell.angle_beta   90.00
_cell.angle_gamma   90.00
#
_symmetry.space_group_name_H-M   'P 1'
#
loop_
_entity.id
_entity.type
_entity.pdbx_description
1 polymer ?
#
loop_
_entity_poly.entity_id
_entity_poly.type
_entity_poly.pdbx_seq_one_letter_code
_entity_poly.pdbx_strand_id
1 'polypeptide(L)'
;MIIEKMLALAPSNGGTEMELTDGAITAMALWHHFGPDLVSVCMESEHGKILQEIGFAEDIFFCGENDSSAVVPYYRKDGKYGYISAR
;
A
#
# COMPACT_ATOMS: atom_id res chain seq x y z
N MET A 1 7.08 12.38 1.74
CA MET A 1 6.33 11.14 1.39
C MET A 1 4.82 11.40 1.38
N ILE A 2 4.02 10.52 0.75
CA ILE A 2 2.55 10.72 0.65
C ILE A 2 1.87 10.76 2.02
N ILE A 3 2.38 10.01 3.01
CA ILE A 3 1.89 9.99 4.39
C ILE A 3 2.19 11.32 5.10
N GLU A 4 3.41 11.85 4.98
CA GLU A 4 3.76 13.18 5.53
C GLU A 4 2.93 14.30 4.88
N LYS A 5 2.69 14.19 3.56
CA LYS A 5 1.80 15.11 2.84
C LYS A 5 0.34 14.95 3.27
N MET A 6 -0.14 13.73 3.50
CA MET A 6 -1.50 13.45 4.00
C MET A 6 -1.70 13.93 5.44
N LEU A 7 -0.71 13.73 6.31
CA LEU A 7 -0.66 14.27 7.67
C LEU A 7 -0.71 15.81 7.64
N ALA A 8 0.04 16.43 6.73
CA ALA A 8 0.03 17.89 6.54
C ALA A 8 -1.28 18.42 5.91
N LEU A 9 -2.02 17.60 5.16
CA LEU A 9 -3.28 17.95 4.48
C LEU A 9 -4.54 17.64 5.31
N ALA A 10 -4.42 16.94 6.45
CA ALA A 10 -5.55 16.66 7.35
C ALA A 10 -6.37 17.92 7.72
N PRO A 11 -5.76 19.09 7.99
CA PRO A 11 -6.51 20.31 8.30
C PRO A 11 -7.30 20.87 7.11
N SER A 12 -6.79 20.72 5.87
CA SER A 12 -7.42 21.29 4.67
C SER A 12 -8.74 20.61 4.25
N ASN A 13 -9.05 19.45 4.85
CA ASN A 13 -10.24 18.67 4.55
C ASN A 13 -11.33 18.81 5.64
N GLY A 14 -11.16 19.73 6.60
CA GLY A 14 -12.05 19.88 7.76
C GLY A 14 -11.90 18.78 8.82
N GLY A 15 -10.85 17.95 8.70
CA GLY A 15 -10.49 16.97 9.72
C GLY A 15 -9.70 17.65 10.85
N THR A 16 -10.03 17.29 12.10
CA THR A 16 -9.11 17.50 13.22
C THR A 16 -7.87 16.61 13.02
N GLU A 17 -6.77 17.00 13.66
CA GLU A 17 -5.48 16.31 13.72
C GLU A 17 -5.59 14.79 13.51
N MET A 18 -4.83 14.25 12.54
CA MET A 18 -4.90 12.83 12.20
C MET A 18 -4.20 12.02 13.29
N GLU A 19 -4.98 11.40 14.18
CA GLU A 19 -4.46 10.47 15.17
C GLU A 19 -4.16 9.10 14.53
N LEU A 20 -2.92 8.65 14.65
CA LEU A 20 -2.51 7.32 14.20
C LEU A 20 -2.75 6.31 15.32
N THR A 21 -3.39 5.19 14.98
CA THR A 21 -3.45 4.03 15.88
C THR A 21 -2.09 3.34 15.95
N ASP A 22 -1.87 2.51 16.96
CA ASP A 22 -0.66 1.69 17.09
C ASP A 22 -0.39 0.85 15.83
N GLY A 23 -1.44 0.36 15.18
CA GLY A 23 -1.33 -0.37 13.91
C GLY A 23 -0.79 0.50 12.78
N ALA A 24 -1.26 1.74 12.67
CA ALA A 24 -0.76 2.68 11.67
C ALA A 24 0.70 3.09 11.96
N ILE A 25 1.05 3.34 13.22
CA ILE A 25 2.42 3.65 13.64
C ILE A 25 3.36 2.49 13.32
N THR A 26 2.95 1.25 13.64
CA THR A 26 3.75 0.04 13.37
C THR A 26 3.95 -0.16 11.87
N ALA A 27 2.89 0.01 11.06
CA ALA A 27 2.99 -0.09 9.61
C ALA A 27 3.95 0.97 9.02
N MET A 28 3.90 2.21 9.53
CA MET A 28 4.85 3.26 9.13
C MET A 28 6.29 2.91 9.51
N ALA A 29 6.54 2.39 10.71
CA ALA A 29 7.87 1.99 11.14
C ALA A 29 8.45 0.89 10.23
N LEU A 30 7.64 -0.11 9.89
CA LEU A 30 8.02 -1.16 8.93
C LEU A 30 8.32 -0.57 7.55
N TRP A 31 7.47 0.33 7.04
CA TRP A 31 7.71 0.99 5.75
C TRP A 31 8.99 1.84 5.75
N HIS A 32 9.27 2.59 6.81
CA HIS A 32 10.49 3.40 6.88
C HIS A 32 11.76 2.55 6.91
N HIS A 33 11.70 1.34 7.49
CA HIS A 33 12.85 0.45 7.55
C HIS A 33 13.00 -0.41 6.29
N PHE A 34 11.91 -0.94 5.76
CA PHE A 34 11.90 -1.95 4.71
C PHE A 34 11.29 -1.50 3.36
N GLY A 35 10.47 -0.45 3.35
CA GLY A 35 9.68 -0.02 2.20
C GLY A 35 10.45 0.25 0.89
N PRO A 36 11.71 0.70 0.91
CA PRO A 36 12.52 0.79 -0.31
C PRO A 36 12.78 -0.56 -0.99
N ASP A 37 12.65 -1.68 -0.27
CA ASP A 37 12.87 -3.04 -0.77
C ASP A 37 11.69 -3.97 -0.42
N LEU A 38 10.49 -3.56 -0.86
CA LEU A 38 9.25 -4.30 -0.61
C LEU A 38 9.29 -5.72 -1.19
N VAL A 39 9.97 -5.90 -2.34
CA VAL A 39 10.12 -7.22 -2.99
C VAL A 39 10.85 -8.19 -2.08
N SER A 40 11.99 -7.82 -1.50
CA SER A 40 12.72 -8.71 -0.59
C SER A 40 11.89 -9.08 0.64
N VAL A 41 11.17 -8.11 1.22
CA VAL A 41 10.27 -8.40 2.36
C VAL A 41 9.16 -9.36 1.99
N CYS A 42 8.54 -9.18 0.82
CA CYS A 42 7.52 -10.10 0.34
C CYS A 42 8.10 -11.50 0.09
N MET A 43 9.27 -11.61 -0.54
CA MET A 43 9.96 -12.88 -0.80
C MET A 43 10.30 -13.65 0.49
N GLU A 44 10.67 -12.95 1.56
CA GLU A 44 11.02 -13.58 2.85
C GLU A 44 9.80 -13.96 3.71
N SER A 45 8.63 -13.39 3.41
CA SER A 45 7.37 -13.69 4.11
C SER A 45 6.92 -15.14 3.93
N GLU A 46 6.14 -15.65 4.87
CA GLU A 46 5.55 -17.00 4.77
C GLU A 46 4.77 -17.18 3.46
N HIS A 47 3.94 -16.20 3.10
CA HIS A 47 3.15 -16.29 1.87
C HIS A 47 3.98 -16.11 0.60
N GLY A 48 5.03 -15.29 0.63
CA GLY A 48 5.94 -15.16 -0.51
C GLY A 48 6.72 -16.44 -0.78
N LYS A 49 7.08 -17.20 0.26
CA LYS A 49 7.68 -18.54 0.08
C LYS A 49 6.71 -19.51 -0.59
N ILE A 50 5.44 -19.48 -0.18
CA ILE A 50 4.39 -20.29 -0.83
C ILE A 50 4.26 -19.93 -2.32
N LEU A 51 4.18 -18.64 -2.65
CA LEU A 51 4.09 -18.19 -4.05
C LEU A 51 5.31 -18.63 -4.88
N GLN A 52 6.51 -18.54 -4.31
CA GLN A 52 7.73 -19.05 -4.96
C GLN A 52 7.65 -20.57 -5.20
N GLU A 53 7.22 -21.35 -4.22
CA GLU A 53 7.10 -22.81 -4.32
C GLU A 53 6.11 -23.26 -5.41
N ILE A 54 5.03 -22.52 -5.63
CA ILE A 54 4.03 -22.84 -6.66
C ILE A 54 4.29 -22.16 -8.01
N GLY A 55 5.43 -21.48 -8.17
CA GLY A 55 5.88 -20.91 -9.45
C GLY A 55 5.40 -19.49 -9.76
N PHE A 56 4.88 -18.74 -8.79
CA PHE A 56 4.42 -17.35 -8.92
C PHE A 56 5.40 -16.32 -8.35
N ALA A 57 6.72 -16.58 -8.42
CA ALA A 57 7.72 -15.62 -7.96
C ALA A 57 7.68 -14.29 -8.74
N GLU A 58 7.40 -14.33 -10.04
CA GLU A 58 7.25 -13.14 -10.91
C GLU A 58 6.10 -12.22 -10.46
N ASP A 59 5.05 -12.77 -9.88
CA ASP A 59 3.93 -11.98 -9.36
C ASP A 59 4.36 -11.12 -8.17
N ILE A 60 5.34 -11.56 -7.37
CA ILE A 60 5.89 -10.78 -6.26
C ILE A 60 6.68 -9.58 -6.80
N PHE A 61 7.45 -9.76 -7.87
CA PHE A 61 8.17 -8.64 -8.51
C PHE A 61 7.18 -7.63 -9.10
N PHE A 62 6.18 -8.10 -9.84
CA PHE A 62 5.15 -7.23 -10.43
C PHE A 62 4.34 -6.49 -9.37
N CYS A 63 3.87 -7.17 -8.32
CA CYS A 63 3.10 -6.55 -7.25
C CYS A 63 3.94 -5.64 -6.34
N GLY A 64 5.26 -5.79 -6.35
CA GLY A 64 6.20 -4.98 -5.56
C GLY A 64 6.53 -3.61 -6.19
N GLU A 65 6.06 -3.33 -7.40
CA GLU A 65 6.29 -2.05 -8.07
C GLU A 65 5.55 -0.90 -7.35
N ASN A 66 6.27 0.18 -7.07
CA ASN A 66 5.69 1.40 -6.52
C ASN A 66 5.18 2.31 -7.63
N ASP A 67 4.00 2.90 -7.41
CA ASP A 67 3.36 3.87 -8.33
C ASP A 67 3.20 3.36 -9.78
N SER A 68 3.02 2.05 -9.98
CA SER A 68 2.90 1.42 -11.30
C SER A 68 1.57 1.69 -12.02
N SER A 69 0.58 2.26 -11.34
CA SER A 69 -0.74 2.57 -11.90
C SER A 69 -1.31 3.88 -11.35
N ALA A 70 -1.93 4.67 -12.22
CA ALA A 70 -2.69 5.87 -11.86
C ALA A 70 -4.19 5.59 -11.59
N VAL A 71 -4.58 4.31 -11.56
CA VAL A 71 -5.97 3.87 -11.35
C VAL A 71 -6.20 3.59 -9.86
N VAL A 72 -7.28 4.15 -9.32
CA VAL A 72 -7.77 3.91 -7.96
C VAL A 72 -9.12 3.19 -8.03
N PRO A 73 -9.16 1.86 -7.86
CA PRO A 73 -10.41 1.12 -7.77
C PRO A 73 -11.21 1.51 -6.52
N TYR A 74 -12.54 1.49 -6.60
CA TYR A 74 -13.42 1.68 -5.45
C TYR A 74 -14.55 0.65 -5.44
N TYR A 75 -14.90 0.17 -4.24
CA TYR A 75 -16.01 -0.77 -4.06
C TYR A 75 -17.34 -0.03 -4.03
N ARG A 76 -18.30 -0.51 -4.81
CA ARG A 76 -19.65 0.08 -4.91
C ARG A 76 -20.63 -0.69 -4.02
N LYS A 77 -21.68 0.01 -3.59
CA LYS A 77 -22.77 -0.58 -2.79
C LYS A 77 -23.49 -1.74 -3.49
N ASP A 78 -23.45 -1.80 -4.82
CA ASP A 78 -24.05 -2.86 -5.64
C ASP A 78 -23.14 -4.10 -5.80
N GLY A 79 -22.04 -4.18 -5.05
CA GLY A 79 -21.13 -5.33 -5.04
C GLY A 79 -20.12 -5.36 -6.18
N LYS A 80 -20.01 -4.27 -6.96
CA LYS A 80 -19.09 -4.17 -8.10
C LYS A 80 -17.94 -3.21 -7.80
N TYR A 81 -16.83 -3.34 -8.54
CA TYR A 81 -15.76 -2.36 -8.54
C TYR A 81 -16.01 -1.28 -9.61
N GLY A 82 -15.85 -0.02 -9.23
CA GLY A 82 -15.60 1.09 -10.15
C GLY A 82 -14.14 1.50 -10.08
N TYR A 83 -13.74 2.51 -10.85
CA TYR A 83 -12.40 3.09 -10.76
C TYR A 83 -12.40 4.60 -11.04
N ILE A 84 -11.43 5.29 -10.46
CA ILE A 84 -11.04 6.66 -10.80
C ILE A 84 -9.63 6.56 -11.40
N SER A 85 -9.31 7.39 -12.40
CA SER A 85 -7.95 7.45 -12.96
C SER A 85 -7.56 8.91 -13.15
N ALA A 86 -6.35 9.26 -12.71
CA ALA A 86 -5.75 10.52 -13.10
C ALA A 86 -5.41 10.44 -14.60
N ARG A 87 -5.95 11.36 -15.40
CA ARG A 87 -5.57 11.51 -16.81
C ARG A 87 -4.12 11.97 -16.93
#